data_AF-A0A090C1Y9-F1
#
_entry.id   AF-A0A090C1Y9-F1
#
_cell.length_a   1.000
_cell.length_b   1.000
_cell.length_c   1.000
_cell.angle_alpha   90.00
_cell.angle_beta   90.00
_cell.angle_gamma   90.00
#
_symmetry.space_group_name_H-M   'P 1'
#
loop_
_entity.id
_entity.type
_entity.pdbx_description
1 polymer ?
#
loop_
_entity_poly.entity_id
_entity_poly.type
_entity_poly.pdbx_seq_one_letter_code
_entity_poly.pdbx_strand_id
1 'polypeptide(L)'
;MGLSSFNRARERQQMTETKIAELEEQLATVKGEFIDFQNDPEAMKARIAELESGNNGQKPEDGQKPSDTQPQPINYAGLKVDELRAVLTEKGIAFEAGAKKEELLALIPKE
;
A
#
# COMPACT_ATOMS: atom_id res chain seq x y z
N MET A 1 12.24 -28.28 48.06
CA MET A 1 12.28 -27.83 46.66
C MET A 1 11.67 -26.41 46.46
N GLY A 2 11.86 -25.46 47.39
CA GLY A 2 11.18 -24.15 47.32
C GLY A 2 12.05 -22.97 46.86
N LEU A 3 13.36 -23.02 47.12
CA LEU A 3 14.25 -21.87 46.89
C LEU A 3 14.76 -21.78 45.44
N SER A 4 15.04 -22.92 44.78
CA SER A 4 15.55 -22.91 43.39
C SER A 4 14.47 -22.62 42.35
N SER A 5 13.21 -22.98 42.62
CA SER A 5 12.06 -22.65 41.77
C SER A 5 11.73 -21.15 41.82
N PHE A 6 11.82 -20.54 43.00
CA PHE A 6 11.66 -19.10 43.18
C PHE A 6 12.73 -18.31 42.43
N ASN A 7 14.00 -18.70 42.54
CA ASN A 7 15.09 -18.05 41.81
C ASN A 7 14.91 -18.16 40.29
N ARG A 8 14.52 -19.35 39.80
CA ARG A 8 14.21 -19.55 38.37
C ARG A 8 13.02 -18.69 37.89
N ALA A 9 12.00 -18.51 38.73
CA ALA A 9 10.86 -17.66 38.40
C ALA A 9 11.27 -16.19 38.30
N ARG A 10 12.10 -15.72 39.23
CA ARG A 10 12.65 -14.36 39.23
C ARG A 10 13.55 -14.09 38.03
N GLU A 11 14.45 -15.02 37.69
CA GLU A 11 15.30 -14.92 36.49
C GLU A 11 14.46 -14.85 35.22
N ARG A 12 13.39 -15.67 35.14
CA ARG A 12 12.45 -15.60 34.01
C ARG A 12 11.76 -14.25 33.92
N GLN A 13 11.29 -13.71 35.05
CA GLN A 13 10.65 -12.39 35.11
C GLN A 13 11.60 -11.30 34.58
N GLN A 14 12.84 -11.27 35.05
CA GLN A 14 13.86 -10.32 34.58
C GLN A 14 14.14 -10.47 33.08
N MET A 15 14.24 -11.71 32.58
CA MET A 15 14.42 -11.95 31.14
C MET A 15 13.22 -11.53 30.29
N THR A 16 12.00 -11.63 30.82
CA THR A 16 10.82 -11.07 30.13
C THR A 16 10.82 -9.55 30.14
N GLU A 17 11.17 -8.92 31.27
CA GLU A 17 11.24 -7.46 31.37
C GLU A 17 12.27 -6.87 30.40
N THR A 18 13.45 -7.48 30.29
CA THR A 18 14.47 -7.03 29.33
C THR A 18 14.02 -7.18 27.88
N LYS A 19 13.37 -8.30 27.54
CA LYS A 19 12.82 -8.50 26.19
C LYS A 19 11.68 -7.54 25.87
N ILE A 20 10.84 -7.20 26.85
CA ILE A 20 9.77 -6.21 26.67
C ILE A 20 10.40 -4.85 26.35
N ALA A 21 11.40 -4.42 27.13
CA ALA A 21 12.09 -3.15 26.88
C ALA A 21 12.76 -3.11 25.50
N GLU A 22 13.42 -4.20 25.09
CA GLU A 22 14.03 -4.31 23.76
C GLU A 22 13.00 -4.21 22.62
N LEU A 23 11.85 -4.88 22.77
CA LEU A 23 10.76 -4.82 21.80
C LEU A 23 10.11 -3.42 21.75
N GLU A 24 9.98 -2.75 22.88
CA GLU A 24 9.48 -1.38 22.94
C GLU A 24 10.41 -0.40 22.22
N GLU A 25 11.74 -0.56 22.38
CA GLU A 25 12.74 0.24 21.68
C GLU A 25 12.70 -0.03 20.16
N GLN A 26 12.70 -1.30 19.74
CA GLN A 26 12.58 -1.65 18.32
C GLN A 26 11.30 -1.07 17.70
N LEU A 27 10.18 -1.15 18.43
CA LEU A 27 8.90 -0.61 17.98
C LEU A 27 8.93 0.93 17.89
N ALA A 28 9.61 1.62 18.81
CA ALA A 28 9.81 3.07 18.71
C ALA A 28 10.66 3.44 17.49
N THR A 29 11.74 2.71 17.22
CA THR A 29 12.62 2.92 16.07
C THR A 29 11.85 2.73 14.75
N VAL A 30 11.14 1.62 14.58
CA VAL A 30 10.36 1.36 13.36
C VAL A 30 9.27 2.41 13.16
N LYS A 31 8.65 2.90 14.24
CA LYS A 31 7.69 4.01 14.15
C LYS A 31 8.34 5.30 13.66
N GLY A 32 9.55 5.62 14.14
CA GLY A 32 10.33 6.77 13.67
C GLY A 32 10.65 6.63 12.18
N GLU A 33 11.23 5.51 11.77
CA GLU A 33 11.57 5.21 10.38
C GLU A 33 10.33 5.27 9.46
N PHE A 34 9.17 4.79 9.94
CA PHE A 34 7.92 4.84 9.17
C PHE A 34 7.40 6.27 9.00
N ILE A 35 7.55 7.11 10.04
CA ILE A 35 7.21 8.53 9.95
C ILE A 35 8.16 9.24 8.98
N ASP A 36 9.47 8.99 9.07
CA ASP A 36 10.46 9.55 8.16
C ASP A 36 10.19 9.12 6.71
N PHE A 37 9.85 7.85 6.50
CA PHE A 37 9.43 7.32 5.20
C PHE A 37 8.19 8.06 4.65
N GLN A 38 7.17 8.27 5.48
CA GLN A 38 5.97 9.01 5.06
C GLN A 38 6.24 10.50 4.78
N ASN A 39 7.13 11.11 5.56
CA ASN A 39 7.46 12.53 5.45
C ASN A 39 8.47 12.84 4.35
N ASP A 40 8.98 11.83 3.64
CA ASP A 40 9.76 12.00 2.42
C ASP A 40 8.93 11.58 1.17
N PRO A 41 7.93 12.38 0.79
CA PRO A 41 7.11 12.12 -0.39
C PRO A 41 7.93 12.20 -1.68
N GLU A 42 9.06 12.91 -1.70
CA GLU A 42 9.93 13.00 -2.88
C GLU A 42 10.70 11.69 -3.09
N ALA A 43 11.28 11.10 -2.04
CA ALA A 43 11.91 9.79 -2.12
C ALA A 43 10.88 8.68 -2.45
N MET A 44 9.68 8.74 -1.87
CA MET A 44 8.60 7.80 -2.22
C MET A 44 8.19 7.93 -3.69
N LYS A 45 8.01 9.15 -4.20
CA LYS A 45 7.72 9.38 -5.62
C LYS A 45 8.85 8.91 -6.53
N ALA A 46 10.10 9.15 -6.16
CA ALA A 46 11.26 8.67 -6.91
C ALA A 46 11.28 7.13 -6.97
N ARG A 47 10.95 6.46 -5.86
CA ARG A 47 10.84 4.99 -5.81
C ARG A 47 9.67 4.46 -6.63
N ILE A 48 8.52 5.14 -6.61
CA ILE A 48 7.37 4.80 -7.47
C ILE A 48 7.75 4.96 -8.93
N ALA A 49 8.38 6.07 -9.32
CA ALA A 49 8.84 6.29 -10.69
C ALA A 49 9.86 5.21 -11.12
N GLU A 50 10.76 4.79 -10.22
CA GLU A 50 11.68 3.69 -10.47
C GLU A 50 10.94 2.35 -10.68
N LEU A 51 9.96 2.02 -9.83
CA LEU A 51 9.16 0.79 -9.95
C LEU A 51 8.26 0.79 -11.18
N GLU A 52 7.66 1.91 -11.54
CA GLU A 52 6.89 2.11 -12.78
C GLU A 52 7.79 2.01 -14.01
N SER A 53 9.03 2.52 -13.93
CA SER A 53 10.03 2.34 -14.98
C SER A 53 10.59 0.90 -15.02
N GLY A 54 10.44 0.15 -13.92
CA GLY A 54 11.04 -1.16 -13.63
C GLY A 54 10.33 -2.37 -14.20
N ASN A 55 9.45 -2.22 -15.19
CA ASN A 55 9.01 -3.33 -16.05
C ASN A 55 9.37 -3.13 -17.54
N ASN A 56 10.08 -2.06 -17.91
CA ASN A 56 10.49 -1.82 -19.29
C ASN A 56 12.01 -1.74 -19.41
N GLY A 57 12.64 -2.92 -19.43
CA GLY A 57 14.01 -3.12 -19.93
C GLY A 57 14.15 -2.87 -21.44
N GLN A 58 13.41 -1.92 -22.01
CA GLN A 58 13.55 -1.46 -23.40
C GLN A 58 13.28 0.05 -23.47
N LYS A 59 14.37 0.83 -23.52
CA LYS A 59 14.36 2.18 -24.10
C LYS A 59 14.18 2.06 -25.62
N PRO A 60 13.54 3.02 -26.31
CA PRO A 60 14.26 4.25 -26.71
C PRO A 60 13.41 5.53 -26.54
N GLU A 61 14.00 6.62 -26.03
CA GLU A 61 14.20 7.89 -26.78
C GLU A 61 12.92 8.50 -27.37
N ASP A 62 12.40 9.58 -26.78
CA ASP A 62 12.64 10.96 -27.20
C ASP A 62 11.78 11.92 -26.33
N GLY A 63 12.20 13.18 -26.19
CA GLY A 63 11.79 14.09 -25.13
C GLY A 63 10.29 14.36 -24.97
N GLN A 64 9.72 13.94 -23.84
CA GLN A 64 8.49 14.51 -23.30
C GLN A 64 8.70 14.96 -21.85
N LYS A 65 8.39 16.25 -21.64
CA LYS A 65 8.32 16.92 -20.35
C LYS A 65 7.52 16.08 -19.34
N PRO A 66 7.83 16.16 -18.03
CA PRO A 66 6.97 15.56 -17.01
C PRO A 66 5.59 16.20 -17.12
N SER A 67 4.62 15.42 -17.57
CA SER A 67 3.23 15.84 -17.57
C SER A 67 2.77 15.83 -16.11
N ASP A 68 2.28 16.95 -15.62
CA ASP A 68 1.61 17.07 -14.33
C ASP A 68 0.58 15.94 -14.20
N THR A 69 0.85 14.94 -13.34
CA THR A 69 -0.10 13.88 -13.00
C THR A 69 -1.17 14.45 -12.09
N GLN A 70 -2.04 15.29 -12.64
CA GLN A 70 -3.45 15.22 -12.25
C GLN A 70 -3.96 13.86 -12.74
N PRO A 71 -4.73 13.10 -11.95
CA PRO A 71 -5.37 11.89 -12.44
C PRO A 71 -6.23 12.28 -13.66
N GLN A 72 -5.76 11.95 -14.85
CA GLN A 72 -6.56 12.17 -16.03
C GLN A 72 -7.83 11.33 -15.87
N PRO A 73 -9.01 11.87 -16.21
CA PRO A 73 -10.25 11.13 -16.10
C PRO A 73 -10.11 9.84 -16.89
N ILE A 74 -10.12 8.70 -16.18
CA ILE A 74 -10.03 7.39 -16.80
C ILE A 74 -11.21 7.31 -17.77
N ASN A 75 -10.91 7.11 -19.06
CA ASN A 75 -11.96 6.98 -20.07
C ASN A 75 -12.63 5.60 -19.93
N TYR A 76 -13.57 5.50 -18.99
CA TYR A 76 -14.30 4.26 -18.74
C TYR A 76 -15.04 3.78 -20.00
N ALA A 77 -15.48 4.66 -20.90
CA ALA A 77 -16.22 4.28 -22.10
C ALA A 77 -15.42 3.34 -23.04
N GLY A 78 -14.09 3.40 -22.98
CA GLY A 78 -13.20 2.50 -23.71
C GLY A 78 -13.12 1.08 -23.14
N LEU A 79 -13.44 0.88 -21.86
CA LEU A 79 -13.27 -0.39 -21.16
C LEU A 79 -14.28 -1.45 -21.61
N LYS A 80 -13.89 -2.72 -21.51
CA LYS A 80 -14.75 -3.88 -21.73
C LYS A 80 -15.67 -4.09 -20.52
N VAL A 81 -16.74 -4.87 -20.72
CA VAL A 81 -17.71 -5.20 -19.67
C VAL A 81 -17.02 -5.81 -18.44
N ASP A 82 -16.08 -6.73 -18.64
CA ASP A 82 -15.35 -7.39 -17.53
C ASP A 82 -14.48 -6.40 -16.75
N GLU A 83 -13.84 -5.45 -17.44
CA GLU A 83 -13.01 -4.41 -16.83
C GLU A 83 -13.88 -3.42 -16.04
N LEU A 84 -15.05 -3.05 -16.57
CA LEU A 84 -16.01 -2.20 -15.86
C LEU A 84 -16.54 -2.89 -14.59
N ARG A 85 -16.79 -4.20 -14.65
CA ARG A 85 -17.19 -5.00 -13.47
C ARG A 85 -16.07 -5.03 -12.42
N ALA A 86 -14.82 -5.17 -12.85
CA ALA A 86 -13.68 -5.12 -11.95
C ALA A 86 -13.58 -3.77 -11.24
N VAL A 87 -13.70 -2.66 -11.99
CA VAL A 87 -13.68 -1.29 -11.44
C VAL A 87 -14.83 -1.08 -10.44
N LEU A 88 -16.04 -1.53 -10.76
CA LEU A 88 -17.19 -1.41 -9.85
C LEU A 88 -16.99 -2.26 -8.59
N THR A 89 -16.46 -3.48 -8.73
CA THR A 89 -16.14 -4.36 -7.59
C THR A 89 -15.08 -3.72 -6.69
N GLU A 90 -14.01 -3.17 -7.27
CA GLU A 90 -12.94 -2.47 -6.56
C GLU A 90 -13.47 -1.24 -5.81
N LYS A 91 -14.41 -0.49 -6.42
CA LYS A 91 -15.08 0.65 -5.80
C LYS A 91 -16.20 0.26 -4.83
N GLY A 92 -16.46 -1.04 -4.63
CA GLY A 92 -17.53 -1.54 -3.75
C GLY A 92 -18.94 -1.23 -4.26
N ILE A 93 -19.11 -0.99 -5.55
CA ILE A 93 -20.39 -0.68 -6.20
C ILE A 93 -21.02 -1.99 -6.67
N ALA A 94 -22.19 -2.31 -6.12
CA ALA A 94 -22.97 -3.47 -6.55
C ALA A 94 -23.56 -3.23 -7.95
N PHE A 95 -23.55 -4.26 -8.79
CA PHE A 95 -24.16 -4.27 -10.12
C PHE A 95 -24.84 -5.61 -10.40
N GLU A 96 -25.83 -5.60 -11.29
CA GLU A 96 -26.52 -6.82 -11.70
C GLU A 96 -25.62 -7.69 -12.58
N ALA A 97 -25.62 -9.01 -12.37
CA ALA A 97 -24.78 -9.94 -13.14
C ALA A 97 -25.09 -9.93 -14.66
N GLY A 98 -26.28 -9.47 -15.05
CA GLY A 98 -26.71 -9.26 -16.43
C GLY A 98 -26.57 -7.82 -16.95
N ALA A 99 -25.98 -6.91 -16.17
CA ALA A 99 -25.87 -5.50 -16.53
C ALA A 99 -25.06 -5.29 -17.81
N LYS A 100 -25.57 -4.41 -18.67
CA LYS A 100 -24.95 -4.07 -19.96
C LYS A 100 -23.81 -3.07 -19.75
N LYS A 101 -22.93 -2.96 -20.76
CA LYS A 101 -21.78 -2.02 -20.74
C LYS A 101 -22.20 -0.59 -20.35
N GLU A 102 -23.29 -0.09 -20.92
CA GLU A 102 -23.80 1.27 -20.65
C GLU A 102 -24.28 1.46 -19.22
N GLU A 103 -24.92 0.43 -18.63
CA GLU A 103 -25.40 0.45 -17.24
C GLU A 103 -24.22 0.42 -16.26
N LEU A 104 -23.22 -0.44 -16.53
CA LEU A 104 -21.99 -0.49 -15.74
C LEU A 104 -21.23 0.85 -15.80
N LEU A 105 -21.19 1.50 -16.97
CA LEU A 105 -20.60 2.83 -17.14
C LEU A 105 -21.34 3.91 -16.36
N ALA A 106 -22.67 3.85 -16.34
CA ALA A 106 -23.50 4.81 -15.61
C ALA A 106 -23.34 4.70 -14.09
N LEU A 107 -22.96 3.51 -13.59
CA LEU A 107 -22.70 3.26 -12.17
C LEU A 107 -21.34 3.80 -11.70
N ILE A 108 -20.40 4.09 -12.61
CA ILE A 108 -19.09 4.63 -12.25
C ILE A 108 -19.25 6.11 -11.91
N PRO A 109 -18.87 6.56 -10.69
CA PRO A 109 -18.90 7.97 -10.31
C PRO A 109 -18.03 8.78 -11.27
N LYS A 110 -18.59 9.85 -11.83
CA LYS A 110 -17.83 10.84 -12.59
C LYS A 110 -17.23 11.80 -11.56
N GLU A 111 -15.92 11.73 -11.36
CA GLU A 111 -15.15 12.72 -10.58
C GLU A 111 -14.95 14.01 -11.38
#